data_AF-A0A0S1XBF2-F1
#
_entry.id   AF-A0A0S1XBF2-F1
#
_cell.length_a   1.000
_cell.length_b   1.000
_cell.length_c   1.000
_cell.angle_alpha   90.00
_cell.angle_beta   90.00
_cell.angle_gamma   90.00
#
_symmetry.space_group_name_H-M   'P 1'
#
loop_
_entity.id
_entity.type
_entity.pdbx_description
1 polymer ?
#
loop_
_entity_poly.entity_id
_entity_poly.type
_entity_poly.pdbx_seq_one_letter_code
_entity_poly.pdbx_strand_id
1 'polypeptide(L)'
;MNTMTNTVKYTYLNPLAIEIIMTKLQQAVLYRNITQPFFRENQKNGYLELVIPVNCLSPLEKYVLKEAGYPKKPVRLGDSIIRAFVINVHHIEQNNPELSKEIINIYNKRLGESCIRPCYKYEK
;
A
#
# COMPACT_ATOMS: atom_id res chain seq x y z
N MET A 1 2.78 3.69 42.37
CA MET A 1 2.28 2.51 41.64
C MET A 1 2.50 2.75 40.15
N ASN A 2 3.53 2.15 39.56
CA ASN A 2 3.79 2.23 38.11
C ASN A 2 3.04 1.10 37.43
N THR A 3 1.94 1.40 36.74
CA THR A 3 1.29 0.46 35.83
C THR A 3 2.16 0.32 34.59
N MET A 4 3.05 -0.68 34.61
CA MET A 4 3.69 -1.19 33.41
C MET A 4 2.59 -1.78 32.52
N THR A 5 2.08 -1.00 31.56
CA THR A 5 1.31 -1.56 30.46
C THR A 5 2.28 -2.37 29.61
N ASN A 6 2.43 -3.64 29.96
CA ASN A 6 3.18 -4.62 29.19
C ASN A 6 2.39 -4.89 27.91
N THR A 7 2.47 -3.96 26.94
CA THR A 7 1.87 -4.15 25.62
C THR A 7 2.59 -5.31 24.98
N VAL A 8 1.94 -6.47 24.94
CA VAL A 8 2.39 -7.65 24.22
C VAL A 8 2.57 -7.23 22.76
N LYS A 9 3.81 -6.94 22.36
CA LYS A 9 4.17 -6.73 20.95
C LYS A 9 4.04 -8.09 20.29
N TYR A 10 3.00 -8.27 19.50
CA TYR A 10 2.87 -9.46 18.65
C TYR A 10 4.02 -9.44 17.64
N THR A 11 5.06 -10.21 17.91
CA THR A 11 6.32 -10.27 17.16
C THR A 11 6.16 -10.82 15.73
N TYR A 12 4.97 -11.28 15.35
CA TYR A 12 4.71 -11.96 14.08
C TYR A 12 3.51 -11.41 13.30
N LEU A 13 3.30 -10.09 13.30
CA LEU A 13 2.23 -9.48 12.49
C LEU A 13 2.59 -9.30 11.00
N ASN A 14 3.87 -9.45 10.64
CA ASN A 14 4.33 -9.23 9.26
C ASN A 14 3.65 -10.13 8.22
N PRO A 15 3.47 -11.45 8.42
CA PRO A 15 2.75 -12.30 7.46
C PRO A 15 1.31 -11.82 7.22
N LEU A 16 0.58 -11.52 8.30
CA LEU A 16 -0.79 -11.01 8.20
C LEU A 16 -0.84 -9.63 7.52
N ALA A 17 0.14 -8.76 7.78
CA ALA A 17 0.24 -7.48 7.09
C ALA A 17 0.43 -7.68 5.57
N ILE A 18 1.26 -8.63 5.16
CA ILE A 18 1.47 -8.97 3.75
C ILE A 18 0.18 -9.49 3.11
N GLU A 19 -0.56 -10.39 3.78
CA GLU A 19 -1.85 -10.89 3.30
C GLU A 19 -2.90 -9.77 3.11
N ILE A 20 -2.96 -8.84 4.07
CA ILE A 20 -3.82 -7.66 3.96
C ILE A 20 -3.41 -6.83 2.75
N ILE A 21 -2.12 -6.53 2.61
CA ILE A 21 -1.60 -5.72 1.49
C ILE A 21 -1.93 -6.39 0.16
N MET A 22 -1.68 -7.69 0.03
CA MET A 22 -2.00 -8.48 -1.16
C MET A 22 -3.49 -8.42 -1.49
N THR A 23 -4.35 -8.58 -0.49
CA THR A 23 -5.80 -8.49 -0.67
C THR A 23 -6.22 -7.10 -1.19
N LYS A 24 -5.68 -6.01 -0.61
CA LYS A 24 -5.99 -4.65 -1.07
C LYS A 24 -5.36 -4.33 -2.42
N LEU A 25 -4.20 -4.89 -2.72
CA LEU A 25 -3.52 -4.76 -4.01
C LEU A 25 -4.38 -5.33 -5.15
N GLN A 26 -5.04 -6.47 -4.94
CA GLN A 26 -5.98 -7.06 -5.91
C GLN A 26 -7.23 -6.19 -6.17
N GLN A 27 -7.56 -5.27 -5.26
CA GLN A 27 -8.66 -4.32 -5.40
C GLN A 27 -8.22 -2.96 -5.94
N ALA A 28 -6.91 -2.73 -6.09
CA ALA A 28 -6.43 -1.39 -6.39
C ALA A 28 -6.83 -0.92 -7.81
N VAL A 29 -6.97 0.39 -8.01
CA VAL A 29 -7.24 0.99 -9.32
C VAL A 29 -6.08 1.88 -9.77
N LEU A 30 -6.02 2.21 -11.06
CA LEU A 30 -4.96 3.09 -11.60
C LEU A 30 -5.15 4.56 -11.27
N TYR A 31 -6.40 4.99 -11.05
CA TYR A 31 -6.73 6.37 -10.75
C TYR A 31 -6.95 6.58 -9.26
N ARG A 32 -6.69 7.80 -8.82
CA ARG A 32 -6.92 8.27 -7.45
C ARG A 32 -8.36 8.02 -7.01
N ASN A 33 -8.55 7.29 -5.91
CA ASN A 33 -9.87 6.91 -5.41
C ASN A 33 -9.92 7.00 -3.87
N ILE A 34 -11.02 7.50 -3.30
CA ILE A 34 -11.21 7.53 -1.84
C ILE A 34 -11.74 6.20 -1.29
N THR A 35 -12.50 5.42 -2.06
CA THR A 35 -13.21 4.22 -1.61
C THR A 35 -12.49 2.93 -1.96
N GLN A 36 -11.44 3.00 -2.77
CA GLN A 36 -10.64 1.85 -3.20
C GLN A 36 -9.16 2.15 -3.05
N PRO A 37 -8.32 1.12 -2.80
CA PRO A 37 -6.88 1.25 -2.95
C PRO A 37 -6.53 1.71 -4.36
N PHE A 38 -5.41 2.41 -4.53
CA PHE A 38 -5.01 2.88 -5.85
C PHE A 38 -3.51 3.02 -5.99
N PHE A 39 -3.06 2.97 -7.24
CA PHE A 39 -1.68 3.23 -7.58
C PHE A 39 -1.41 4.71 -7.77
N ARG A 40 -0.21 5.13 -7.35
CA ARG A 40 0.28 6.48 -7.55
C ARG A 40 1.77 6.44 -7.83
N GLU A 41 2.20 7.22 -8.80
CA GLU A 41 3.61 7.58 -8.89
C GLU A 41 3.87 8.83 -8.06
N ASN A 42 4.84 8.73 -7.16
CA ASN A 42 5.23 9.85 -6.33
C ASN A 42 5.91 10.93 -7.19
N GLN A 43 5.32 12.11 -7.28
CA GLN A 43 5.80 13.18 -8.15
C GLN A 43 7.21 13.69 -7.82
N LYS A 44 7.70 13.46 -6.59
CA LYS A 44 9.02 13.94 -6.17
C LYS A 44 10.16 13.03 -6.61
N ASN A 45 9.94 11.71 -6.61
CA ASN A 45 11.01 10.73 -6.86
C ASN A 45 10.66 9.68 -7.94
N GLY A 46 9.45 9.76 -8.52
CA GLY A 46 9.00 8.84 -9.57
C GLY A 46 8.65 7.44 -9.10
N TYR A 47 8.77 7.11 -7.81
CA TYR A 47 8.54 5.75 -7.35
C TYR A 47 7.05 5.40 -7.33
N LEU A 48 6.76 4.17 -7.77
CA LEU A 48 5.44 3.57 -7.65
C LEU A 48 5.09 3.37 -6.17
N GLU A 49 3.88 3.77 -5.82
CA GLU A 49 3.29 3.62 -4.51
C GLU A 49 1.91 2.97 -4.63
N LEU A 50 1.66 1.98 -3.76
CA LEU A 50 0.31 1.52 -3.48
C LEU A 50 -0.24 2.36 -2.32
N VAL A 51 -1.34 3.06 -2.56
CA VAL A 51 -2.05 3.86 -1.57
C VAL A 51 -3.29 3.10 -1.13
N ILE A 52 -3.41 2.83 0.17
CA ILE A 52 -4.55 2.16 0.78
C ILE A 52 -5.26 3.16 1.70
N PRO A 53 -6.34 3.82 1.24
CA PRO A 53 -7.16 4.70 2.08
C PRO A 53 -7.63 4.00 3.36
N VAL A 54 -7.65 4.72 4.48
CA VAL A 54 -8.00 4.10 5.78
C VAL A 54 -9.43 3.57 5.83
N ASN A 55 -10.36 4.12 5.05
CA ASN A 55 -11.74 3.62 4.96
C ASN A 55 -11.84 2.27 4.22
N CYS A 56 -10.82 1.86 3.46
CA CYS A 56 -10.76 0.54 2.82
C CYS A 56 -10.36 -0.58 3.81
N LEU A 57 -10.08 -0.22 5.07
CA LEU A 57 -9.53 -1.11 6.08
C LEU A 57 -10.46 -1.22 7.29
N SER A 58 -10.63 -2.44 7.79
CA SER A 58 -11.25 -2.70 9.10
C SER A 58 -10.37 -2.15 10.24
N PRO A 59 -10.93 -1.98 11.46
CA PRO A 59 -10.14 -1.60 12.63
C PRO A 59 -8.94 -2.52 12.89
N LEU A 60 -9.12 -3.83 12.70
CA LEU A 60 -8.05 -4.82 12.87
C LEU A 60 -6.96 -4.66 11.80
N GLU A 61 -7.33 -4.52 10.53
CA GLU A 61 -6.35 -4.33 9.46
C GLU A 61 -5.51 -3.06 9.67
N LYS A 62 -6.15 -1.97 10.12
CA LYS A 62 -5.45 -0.72 10.49
C LYS A 62 -4.44 -0.91 11.62
N TYR A 63 -4.76 -1.76 12.59
CA TYR A 63 -3.88 -2.07 13.71
C TYR A 63 -2.68 -2.89 13.23
N VAL A 64 -2.95 -3.98 12.50
CA VAL A 64 -1.91 -4.87 11.95
C VAL A 64 -0.90 -4.11 11.10
N LEU A 65 -1.36 -3.30 10.14
CA LEU A 65 -0.46 -2.55 9.27
C LEU A 65 0.39 -1.54 10.06
N LYS A 66 -0.20 -0.87 11.05
CA LYS A 66 0.53 0.09 11.89
C LYS A 66 1.62 -0.61 12.71
N GLU A 67 1.29 -1.71 13.39
CA GLU A 67 2.23 -2.44 14.24
C GLU A 67 3.28 -3.20 13.43
N ALA A 68 2.98 -3.59 12.19
CA ALA A 68 3.95 -4.13 11.23
C ALA A 68 4.85 -3.05 10.59
N GLY A 69 4.77 -1.78 11.05
CA GLY A 69 5.67 -0.71 10.65
C GLY A 69 5.26 0.05 9.38
N TYR A 70 4.05 -0.17 8.85
CA TYR A 70 3.55 0.61 7.72
C TYR A 70 2.94 1.94 8.21
N PRO A 71 3.51 3.10 7.82
CA PRO A 71 3.06 4.38 8.33
C PRO A 71 1.77 4.86 7.67
N LYS A 72 0.85 5.42 8.47
CA LYS A 72 -0.26 6.25 7.96
C LYS A 72 0.28 7.62 7.56
N LYS A 73 -0.02 8.06 6.34
CA LYS A 73 0.39 9.37 5.82
C LYS A 73 -0.81 10.14 5.28
N PRO A 74 -0.80 11.49 5.36
CA PRO A 74 -1.73 12.31 4.60
C PRO A 74 -1.42 12.19 3.11
N VAL A 75 -2.45 12.00 2.30
CA VAL A 75 -2.37 11.91 0.84
C VAL A 75 -3.36 12.90 0.24
N ARG A 76 -2.85 13.79 -0.63
CA ARG A 76 -3.69 14.73 -1.36
C ARG A 76 -4.41 14.03 -2.51
N LEU A 77 -5.72 14.20 -2.57
CA LEU A 77 -6.62 13.66 -3.58
C LEU A 77 -7.49 14.79 -4.12
N GLY A 78 -7.06 15.41 -5.22
CA GLY A 78 -7.64 16.66 -5.70
C GLY A 78 -7.47 17.77 -4.66
N ASP A 79 -8.59 18.35 -4.25
CA ASP A 79 -8.65 19.39 -3.22
C ASP A 79 -8.78 18.84 -1.79
N SER A 80 -8.98 17.53 -1.65
CA SER A 80 -9.11 16.86 -0.36
C SER A 80 -7.78 16.25 0.13
N ILE A 81 -7.65 16.09 1.44
CA ILE A 81 -6.55 15.32 2.06
C ILE A 81 -7.17 14.14 2.80
N ILE A 82 -6.74 12.93 2.44
CA ILE A 82 -7.15 11.69 3.10
C ILE A 82 -6.01 11.12 3.93
N ARG A 83 -6.31 10.29 4.92
CA ARG A 83 -5.32 9.43 5.56
C ARG A 83 -5.27 8.09 4.84
N ALA A 84 -4.07 7.61 4.55
CA ALA A 84 -3.86 6.32 3.90
C ALA A 84 -2.58 5.65 4.42
N PHE A 85 -2.50 4.33 4.27
CA PHE A 85 -1.21 3.63 4.33
C PHE A 85 -0.58 3.71 2.94
N VAL A 86 0.69 4.11 2.89
CA VAL A 86 1.42 4.30 1.61
C VAL A 86 2.59 3.34 1.58
N ILE A 87 2.54 2.41 0.64
CA ILE A 87 3.55 1.38 0.44
C ILE A 87 4.38 1.78 -0.76
N ASN A 88 5.61 2.23 -0.49
CA ASN A 88 6.54 2.62 -1.53
C ASN A 88 7.28 1.38 -2.04
N VAL A 89 7.11 1.05 -3.31
CA VAL A 89 7.64 -0.17 -3.93
C VAL A 89 9.16 -0.25 -3.82
N HIS A 90 9.85 0.88 -4.01
CA HIS A 90 11.30 0.96 -3.90
C HIS A 90 11.79 0.66 -2.47
N HIS A 91 11.09 1.16 -1.45
CA HIS A 91 11.47 0.89 -0.05
C HIS A 91 11.20 -0.54 0.38
N ILE A 92 10.10 -1.16 -0.11
CA ILE A 92 9.80 -2.55 0.25
C ILE A 92 10.69 -3.53 -0.50
N GLU A 93 11.22 -3.21 -1.68
CA GLU A 93 12.06 -4.12 -2.46
C GLU A 93 13.28 -4.63 -1.67
N GLN A 94 13.86 -3.77 -0.82
CA GLN A 94 15.00 -4.13 0.04
C GLN A 94 14.64 -5.15 1.13
N ASN A 95 13.38 -5.16 1.60
CA ASN A 95 12.95 -5.97 2.74
C ASN A 95 12.06 -7.16 2.33
N ASN A 96 11.32 -7.01 1.23
CA ASN A 96 10.36 -7.98 0.69
C ASN A 96 10.28 -7.82 -0.84
N PRO A 97 11.26 -8.38 -1.58
CA PRO A 97 11.33 -8.25 -3.04
C PRO A 97 10.17 -8.95 -3.76
N GLU A 98 9.59 -10.00 -3.16
CA GLU A 98 8.43 -10.71 -3.73
C GLU A 98 7.19 -9.82 -3.74
N LEU A 99 6.88 -9.17 -2.61
CA LEU A 99 5.78 -8.21 -2.54
C LEU A 99 5.99 -7.04 -3.50
N SER A 100 7.23 -6.54 -3.60
CA SER A 100 7.58 -5.49 -4.58
C SER A 100 7.27 -5.92 -6.01
N LYS A 101 7.73 -7.10 -6.40
CA LYS A 101 7.48 -7.68 -7.73
C LYS A 101 5.99 -7.82 -8.00
N GLU A 102 5.22 -8.28 -7.02
CA GLU A 102 3.79 -8.51 -7.19
C GLU A 102 2.99 -7.20 -7.33
N ILE A 103 3.37 -6.15 -6.59
CA ILE A 103 2.80 -4.80 -6.79
C ILE A 103 3.04 -4.30 -8.21
N ILE A 104 4.27 -4.45 -8.72
CA ILE A 104 4.64 -4.05 -10.08
C ILE A 104 3.85 -4.86 -11.12
N ASN A 105 3.75 -6.18 -10.94
CA ASN A 105 3.02 -7.06 -11.86
C ASN A 105 1.56 -6.62 -12.00
N ILE A 106 0.88 -6.39 -10.87
CA ILE A 106 -0.54 -6.01 -10.88
C ILE A 106 -0.72 -4.60 -11.45
N TYR A 107 0.20 -3.67 -11.15
CA TYR A 107 0.18 -2.34 -11.76
C TYR A 107 0.29 -2.41 -13.28
N ASN A 108 1.31 -3.12 -13.79
CA ASN A 108 1.53 -3.30 -15.23
C ASN A 108 0.36 -4.02 -15.91
N LYS A 109 -0.21 -5.05 -15.26
CA LYS A 109 -1.41 -5.74 -15.76
C LYS A 109 -2.56 -4.76 -15.94
N ARG A 110 -2.86 -3.94 -14.93
CA ARG A 110 -3.94 -2.94 -15.03
C ARG A 110 -3.65 -1.85 -16.06
N LEU A 111 -2.40 -1.40 -16.18
CA LEU A 111 -2.00 -0.47 -17.25
C LEU A 111 -2.27 -1.05 -18.64
N GLY A 112 -1.92 -2.33 -18.84
CA GLY A 112 -2.21 -3.05 -20.09
C GLY A 112 -3.71 -3.15 -20.37
N GLU A 113 -4.53 -3.37 -19.35
CA GLU A 113 -6.00 -3.42 -19.46
C GLU A 113 -6.64 -2.04 -19.71
N SER A 114 -5.99 -0.96 -19.28
CA SER A 114 -6.50 0.42 -19.38
C SER A 114 -6.10 1.14 -20.68
N CYS A 115 -5.09 0.65 -21.40
CA CYS A 115 -4.65 1.23 -22.67
C CYS A 115 -5.25 0.46 -23.87
N ILE A 116 -5.53 1.17 -24.98
CA ILE A 116 -5.93 0.54 -26.27
C ILE A 116 -4.74 -0.24 -26.92
N ARG A 117 -3.52 -0.14 -26.36
CA ARG A 117 -2.28 -0.87 -26.74
C ARG A 117 -1.42 -1.15 -25.48
N PRO A 118 -0.48 -2.13 -25.49
CA PRO A 118 0.30 -2.46 -24.29
C PRO A 118 1.16 -1.27 -23.82
N CYS A 119 0.87 -0.76 -22.62
CA CYS A 119 1.63 0.30 -21.96
C CYS A 119 2.41 -0.32 -20.78
N TYR A 120 3.61 -0.85 -21.01
CA TYR A 120 4.49 -1.26 -19.92
C TYR A 120 5.40 -0.09 -19.56
N LYS A 121 5.30 0.40 -18.31
CA LYS A 121 6.13 1.51 -17.83
C LYS A 121 7.29 1.04 -16.94
N TYR A 122 7.10 -0.07 -16.24
CA TYR A 122 8.14 -0.69 -15.43
C TYR A 122 8.49 -2.03 -16.05
N GLU A 123 9.54 -2.06 -16.87
CA GLU A 123 10.16 -3.30 -17.35
C GLU A 123 11.25 -3.68 -16.33
N LYS A 124 11.20 -4.93 -15.82
CA LYS A 124 12.34 -5.52 -15.12
C LYS A 124 13.21 -6.21 -16.15
#